data_AF-A0A1A3C269-F1
#
_entry.id   AF-A0A1A3C269-F1
#
_cell.length_a   1.000
_cell.length_b   1.000
_cell.length_c   1.000
_cell.angle_alpha   90.00
_cell.angle_beta   90.00
_cell.angle_gamma   90.00
#
_symmetry.space_group_name_H-M   'P 1'
#
loop_
_entity.id
_entity.type
_entity.pdbx_description
1 polymer ?
#
loop_
_entity_poly.entity_id
_entity_poly.type
_entity_poly.pdbx_seq_one_letter_code
_entity_poly.pdbx_strand_id
1 'polypeptide(L)'
;MGLLRFLWRRVLAFDRIGSRIPQLIGVWLLELFFAMPLTFFIGKVIDIHGAFGVAGTHERLDGVFWGALAISLLFGFLFVRSLLKPRVVEGSWTPTVHADVGALSVYGANKAWTVTYPYLTSHPSYAVLLLLTAPIPAVMFAATLNQGDSTFYFRVSGIVGLIILGCMALARIITWYVHGRRALDEQLRGSPISQRRLGWEIAWKPVLVLVALIYTIVCLPLGLMWLKEERTIAALPVVTVADAEHPGDYRRVQGTLASEAVYWAPRGTGRGGNNYAGAGVLVSLTSGGEALLLAEALSVPDFRGMMAGVHGGVLKATGKVIDDITSMQREYYGFDETAFARPASGGRVLLLLSNP
;
A
#
# COMPACT_ATOMS: atom_id res chain seq x y z
N MET A 1 32.39 -13.04 25.61
CA MET A 1 31.16 -13.43 26.34
C MET A 1 30.16 -12.28 26.58
N GLY A 2 30.56 -11.00 26.66
CA GLY A 2 29.65 -9.88 26.89
C GLY A 2 28.64 -9.60 25.77
N LEU A 3 29.06 -9.71 24.50
CA LEU A 3 28.20 -9.53 23.32
C LEU A 3 27.11 -10.60 23.22
N LEU A 4 27.48 -11.87 23.48
CA LEU A 4 26.57 -13.00 23.52
C LEU A 4 25.58 -12.90 24.69
N ARG A 5 26.02 -12.52 25.90
CA ARG A 5 25.11 -12.24 27.04
C ARG A 5 24.21 -11.05 26.78
N PHE A 6 24.67 -10.03 26.06
CA PHE A 6 23.87 -8.86 25.68
C PHE A 6 22.81 -9.21 24.63
N LEU A 7 23.18 -9.97 23.60
CA LEU A 7 22.26 -10.54 22.62
C LEU A 7 21.25 -11.48 23.30
N TRP A 8 21.70 -12.38 24.16
CA TRP A 8 20.81 -13.28 24.92
C TRP A 8 19.91 -12.55 25.91
N ARG A 9 20.38 -11.50 26.61
CA ARG A 9 19.51 -10.65 27.45
C ARG A 9 18.49 -9.87 26.63
N ARG A 10 18.81 -9.53 25.37
CA ARG A 10 17.88 -8.88 24.44
C ARG A 10 16.88 -9.86 23.82
N VAL A 11 17.29 -11.11 23.57
CA VAL A 11 16.39 -12.21 23.18
C VAL A 11 15.47 -12.58 24.35
N LEU A 12 15.93 -12.59 25.60
CA LEU A 12 15.07 -12.72 26.79
C LEU A 12 14.23 -11.46 27.08
N ALA A 13 14.61 -10.30 26.56
CA ALA A 13 13.74 -9.12 26.54
C ALA A 13 12.65 -9.25 25.45
N PHE A 14 12.90 -10.05 24.41
CA PHE A 14 11.89 -10.46 23.43
C PHE A 14 10.79 -11.28 24.09
N ASP A 15 11.06 -12.05 25.14
CA ASP A 15 10.01 -12.74 25.92
C ASP A 15 9.03 -11.76 26.59
N ARG A 16 9.55 -10.63 27.12
CA ARG A 16 8.72 -9.59 27.77
C ARG A 16 7.96 -8.71 26.77
N ILE A 17 8.49 -8.57 25.55
CA ILE A 17 7.87 -7.76 24.49
C ILE A 17 6.92 -8.63 23.68
N GLY A 18 7.34 -9.85 23.36
CA GLY A 18 6.61 -10.89 22.63
C GLY A 18 5.33 -11.30 23.34
N SER A 19 5.34 -11.38 24.67
CA SER A 19 4.13 -11.65 25.45
C SER A 19 3.01 -10.62 25.25
N ARG A 20 3.33 -9.40 24.79
CA ARG A 20 2.37 -8.34 24.53
C ARG A 20 1.92 -8.24 23.08
N ILE A 21 2.60 -8.93 22.16
CA ILE A 21 2.22 -8.94 20.73
C ILE A 21 0.74 -9.35 20.56
N PRO A 22 0.23 -10.41 21.21
CA PRO A 22 -1.18 -10.78 21.07
C PRO A 22 -2.15 -9.65 21.43
N GLN A 23 -1.87 -8.87 22.48
CA GLN A 23 -2.68 -7.73 22.87
C GLN A 23 -2.58 -6.57 21.88
N LEU A 24 -1.38 -6.25 21.40
CA LEU A 24 -1.20 -5.21 20.38
C LEU A 24 -1.91 -5.57 19.07
N ILE A 25 -1.85 -6.85 18.68
CA ILE A 25 -2.59 -7.38 17.52
C ILE A 25 -4.09 -7.30 17.76
N GLY A 26 -4.58 -7.62 18.97
CA GLY A 26 -6.00 -7.47 19.30
C GLY A 26 -6.48 -6.01 19.20
N VAL A 27 -5.69 -5.06 19.69
CA VAL A 27 -5.97 -3.62 19.55
C VAL A 27 -5.97 -3.20 18.07
N TRP A 28 -4.95 -3.63 17.32
CA TRP A 28 -4.86 -3.35 15.89
C TRP A 28 -6.04 -3.95 15.10
N LEU A 29 -6.43 -5.20 15.37
CA LEU A 29 -7.57 -5.86 14.70
C LEU A 29 -8.88 -5.12 14.97
N LEU A 30 -9.12 -4.70 16.22
CA LEU A 30 -10.29 -3.89 16.56
C LEU A 30 -10.32 -2.60 15.73
N GLU A 31 -9.18 -1.91 15.61
CA GLU A 31 -9.05 -0.69 14.82
C GLU A 31 -9.18 -0.95 13.32
N LEU A 32 -8.66 -2.06 12.82
CA LEU A 32 -8.77 -2.51 11.43
C LEU A 32 -10.24 -2.76 11.05
N PHE A 33 -10.98 -3.50 11.90
CA PHE A 33 -12.40 -3.80 11.68
C PHE A 33 -13.32 -2.60 11.89
N PHE A 34 -12.85 -1.54 12.56
CA PHE A 34 -13.52 -0.25 12.54
C PHE A 34 -13.20 0.51 11.25
N ALA A 35 -11.91 0.76 10.98
CA ALA A 35 -11.47 1.68 9.94
C ALA A 35 -11.75 1.17 8.52
N MET A 36 -11.41 -0.09 8.20
CA MET A 36 -11.49 -0.58 6.83
C MET A 36 -12.94 -0.75 6.34
N PRO A 37 -13.87 -1.35 7.12
CA PRO A 37 -15.25 -1.44 6.68
C PRO A 37 -15.92 -0.05 6.53
N LEU A 38 -15.60 0.90 7.42
CA LEU A 38 -16.07 2.28 7.29
C LEU A 38 -15.54 2.94 6.02
N THR A 39 -14.26 2.72 5.73
CA THR A 39 -13.58 3.25 4.53
C THR A 39 -14.27 2.79 3.27
N PHE A 40 -14.51 1.49 3.12
CA PHE A 40 -15.16 0.94 1.93
C PHE A 40 -16.63 1.34 1.82
N PHE A 41 -17.35 1.44 2.95
CA PHE A 41 -18.72 1.95 2.94
C PHE A 41 -18.80 3.39 2.44
N ILE A 42 -18.04 4.31 3.05
CA ILE A 42 -18.02 5.72 2.64
C ILE A 42 -17.48 5.86 1.21
N GLY A 43 -16.43 5.13 0.87
CA GLY A 43 -15.87 5.07 -0.48
C GLY A 43 -16.92 4.66 -1.51
N LYS A 44 -17.75 3.64 -1.22
CA LYS A 44 -18.83 3.22 -2.13
C LYS A 44 -19.96 4.23 -2.20
N VAL A 45 -20.31 4.88 -1.10
CA VAL A 45 -21.31 5.97 -1.11
C VAL A 45 -20.84 7.11 -2.03
N ILE A 46 -19.58 7.52 -1.93
CA ILE A 46 -19.02 8.57 -2.81
C ILE A 46 -18.95 8.07 -4.25
N ASP A 47 -18.55 6.82 -4.48
CA ASP A 47 -18.50 6.20 -5.81
C ASP A 47 -19.86 6.20 -6.53
N ILE A 48 -20.94 5.93 -5.79
CA ILE A 48 -22.31 5.94 -6.32
C ILE A 48 -22.76 7.35 -6.73
N HIS A 49 -22.41 8.37 -5.95
CA HIS A 49 -22.84 9.75 -6.19
C HIS A 49 -21.90 10.53 -7.13
N GLY A 50 -20.65 10.10 -7.23
CA GLY A 50 -19.59 10.82 -7.92
C GLY A 50 -18.94 11.89 -7.04
N ALA A 51 -17.68 12.21 -7.33
CA ALA A 51 -16.95 13.33 -6.76
C ALA A 51 -15.72 13.66 -7.63
N PHE A 52 -15.09 14.80 -7.39
CA PHE A 52 -13.86 15.22 -8.08
C PHE A 52 -13.98 15.24 -9.62
N GLY A 53 -15.15 15.59 -10.15
CA GLY A 53 -15.42 15.62 -11.59
C GLY A 53 -15.76 14.25 -12.20
N VAL A 54 -15.71 13.16 -11.42
CA VAL A 54 -16.10 11.82 -11.86
C VAL A 54 -17.58 11.60 -11.61
N ALA A 55 -18.33 11.25 -12.66
CA ALA A 55 -19.76 10.93 -12.57
C ALA A 55 -19.99 9.71 -11.65
N GLY A 56 -21.09 9.73 -10.89
CA GLY A 56 -21.49 8.60 -10.04
C GLY A 56 -21.90 7.37 -10.84
N THR A 57 -21.78 6.18 -10.24
CA THR A 57 -22.33 4.96 -10.88
C THR A 57 -23.85 4.90 -10.81
N HIS A 58 -24.48 5.63 -9.87
CA HIS A 58 -25.92 5.61 -9.58
C HIS A 58 -26.46 4.21 -9.22
N GLU A 59 -25.57 3.28 -8.86
CA GLU A 59 -25.95 1.96 -8.38
C GLU A 59 -26.61 2.03 -7.00
N ARG A 60 -27.40 1.01 -6.67
CA ARG A 60 -27.89 0.83 -5.30
C ARG A 60 -26.78 0.27 -4.42
N LEU A 61 -26.78 0.65 -3.15
CA LEU A 61 -25.81 0.17 -2.18
C LEU A 61 -26.14 -1.29 -1.81
N ASP A 62 -25.23 -2.20 -2.16
CA ASP A 62 -25.38 -3.64 -1.93
C ASP A 62 -25.31 -3.99 -0.43
N GLY A 63 -25.93 -5.12 -0.06
CA GLY A 63 -25.99 -5.64 1.31
C GLY A 63 -24.61 -5.86 1.93
N VAL A 64 -23.59 -6.16 1.13
CA VAL A 64 -22.19 -6.29 1.60
C VAL A 64 -21.70 -4.98 2.24
N PHE A 65 -22.02 -3.83 1.65
CA PHE A 65 -21.60 -2.53 2.18
C PHE A 65 -22.40 -2.15 3.43
N TRP A 66 -23.69 -2.49 3.49
CA TRP A 66 -24.47 -2.35 4.73
C TRP A 66 -23.91 -3.22 5.87
N GLY A 67 -23.52 -4.46 5.56
CA GLY A 67 -22.83 -5.35 6.50
C GLY A 67 -21.50 -4.78 6.98
N ALA A 68 -20.71 -4.21 6.06
CA ALA A 68 -19.46 -3.52 6.40
C ALA A 68 -19.70 -2.34 7.36
N LEU A 69 -20.74 -1.54 7.14
CA LEU A 69 -21.12 -0.47 8.07
C LEU A 69 -21.49 -1.03 9.46
N ALA A 70 -22.29 -2.10 9.52
CA ALA A 70 -22.69 -2.71 10.79
C ALA A 70 -21.47 -3.20 11.60
N ILE A 71 -20.51 -3.86 10.94
CA ILE A 71 -19.24 -4.27 11.54
C ILE A 71 -18.48 -3.03 12.06
N SER A 72 -18.32 -2.01 11.20
CA SER A 72 -17.65 -0.77 11.60
C SER A 72 -18.30 -0.13 12.82
N LEU A 73 -19.63 -0.07 12.90
CA LEU A 73 -20.34 0.53 14.04
C LEU A 73 -20.10 -0.26 15.33
N LEU A 74 -20.11 -1.59 15.26
CA LEU A 74 -19.82 -2.46 16.42
C LEU A 74 -18.39 -2.23 16.95
N PHE A 75 -17.38 -2.30 16.06
CA PHE A 75 -15.99 -2.13 16.45
C PHE A 75 -15.65 -0.67 16.81
N GLY A 76 -16.29 0.29 16.13
CA GLY A 76 -16.22 1.73 16.43
C GLY A 76 -16.76 2.06 17.81
N PHE A 77 -17.86 1.42 18.24
CA PHE A 77 -18.35 1.55 19.61
C PHE A 77 -17.32 1.06 20.63
N LEU A 78 -16.67 -0.09 20.38
CA LEU A 78 -15.62 -0.61 21.26
C LEU A 78 -14.39 0.30 21.30
N PHE A 79 -14.00 0.87 20.16
CA PHE A 79 -12.92 1.85 20.06
C PHE A 79 -13.23 3.13 20.86
N VAL A 80 -14.41 3.74 20.66
CA VAL A 80 -14.80 4.95 21.38
C VAL A 80 -14.90 4.67 22.89
N ARG A 81 -15.45 3.51 23.28
CA ARG A 81 -15.54 3.09 24.68
C ARG A 81 -14.15 2.96 25.32
N SER A 82 -13.16 2.44 24.60
CA SER A 82 -11.79 2.30 25.14
C SER A 82 -11.13 3.66 25.33
N LEU A 83 -11.35 4.62 24.41
CA LEU A 83 -10.83 5.99 24.53
C LEU A 83 -11.40 6.73 25.75
N LEU A 84 -12.71 6.60 26.00
CA LEU A 84 -13.40 7.34 27.07
C LEU A 84 -13.16 6.74 28.48
N LYS A 85 -12.76 5.47 28.58
CA LYS A 85 -12.55 4.79 29.87
C LYS A 85 -11.12 4.21 29.97
N PRO A 86 -10.09 5.07 30.06
CA PRO A 86 -8.70 4.67 30.22
C PRO A 86 -8.50 3.86 31.51
N ARG A 87 -7.93 2.67 31.39
CA ARG A 87 -7.65 1.75 32.50
C ARG A 87 -6.34 1.02 32.27
N VAL A 88 -5.63 0.76 33.37
CA VAL A 88 -4.61 -0.30 33.44
C VAL A 88 -5.36 -1.63 33.60
N VAL A 89 -5.10 -2.59 32.72
CA VAL A 89 -5.72 -3.91 32.73
C VAL A 89 -4.62 -4.96 32.74
N GLU A 90 -4.82 -6.04 33.49
CA GLU A 90 -3.99 -7.24 33.35
C GLU A 90 -4.57 -8.14 32.27
N GLY A 91 -3.81 -8.33 31.21
CA GLY A 91 -4.09 -9.34 30.20
C GLY A 91 -3.39 -10.65 30.54
N SER A 92 -3.96 -11.76 30.09
CA SER A 92 -3.28 -13.04 30.06
C SER A 92 -3.38 -13.65 28.67
N TRP A 93 -2.33 -14.33 28.25
CA TRP A 93 -2.34 -15.11 27.03
C TRP A 93 -1.81 -16.50 27.32
N THR A 94 -2.53 -17.52 26.85
CA THR A 94 -2.18 -18.93 27.00
C THR A 94 -1.99 -19.53 25.61
N PRO A 95 -0.80 -20.07 25.29
CA PRO A 95 -0.56 -20.70 24.00
C PRO A 95 -1.45 -21.93 23.82
N THR A 96 -2.02 -22.08 22.62
CA THR A 96 -2.63 -23.32 22.18
C THR A 96 -1.55 -24.26 21.66
N VAL A 97 -1.48 -25.46 22.24
CA VAL A 97 -0.64 -26.57 21.78
C VAL A 97 -1.54 -27.62 21.14
N HIS A 98 -0.99 -28.38 20.19
CA HIS A 98 -1.66 -29.55 19.64
C HIS A 98 -0.95 -30.81 20.13
N ALA A 99 -1.72 -31.89 20.25
CA ALA A 99 -1.19 -33.22 20.46
C ALA A 99 -1.96 -34.17 19.53
N ASP A 100 -1.22 -35.01 18.81
CA ASP A 100 -1.82 -36.03 17.97
C ASP A 100 -2.11 -37.27 18.82
N VAL A 101 -3.38 -37.66 18.86
CA VAL A 101 -3.86 -38.86 19.56
C VAL A 101 -4.47 -39.79 18.52
N GLY A 102 -3.67 -40.75 18.05
CA GLY A 102 -4.05 -41.62 16.95
C GLY A 102 -4.17 -40.83 15.64
N ALA A 103 -5.37 -40.82 15.03
CA ALA A 103 -5.64 -40.09 13.79
C ALA A 103 -6.22 -38.68 14.00
N LEU A 104 -6.32 -38.21 15.25
CA LEU A 104 -6.95 -36.93 15.59
C LEU A 104 -5.93 -35.98 16.23
N SER A 105 -5.81 -34.78 15.68
CA SER A 105 -5.07 -33.67 16.30
C SER A 105 -5.97 -32.92 17.29
N VAL A 106 -5.65 -33.00 18.57
CA VAL A 106 -6.39 -32.32 19.64
C VAL A 106 -5.66 -31.03 20.01
N TYR A 107 -6.36 -29.90 19.95
CA TYR A 107 -5.84 -28.59 20.36
C TYR A 107 -6.27 -28.29 21.80
N GLY A 108 -5.32 -27.88 22.63
CA GLY A 108 -5.56 -27.52 24.02
C GLY A 108 -4.74 -26.31 24.46
N ALA A 109 -5.27 -25.51 25.38
CA ALA A 109 -4.53 -24.40 25.96
C ALA A 109 -3.52 -24.91 26.99
N ASN A 110 -2.23 -24.64 26.80
CA ASN A 110 -1.20 -25.01 27.77
C ASN A 110 -1.10 -23.96 28.88
N LYS A 111 -1.89 -24.16 29.95
CA LYS A 111 -1.96 -23.23 31.09
C LYS A 111 -0.60 -23.01 31.77
N ALA A 112 0.33 -23.97 31.70
CA ALA A 112 1.66 -23.83 32.30
C ALA A 112 2.51 -22.74 31.64
N TRP A 113 2.17 -22.33 30.42
CA TRP A 113 2.85 -21.27 29.67
C TRP A 113 2.01 -19.99 29.56
N THR A 114 1.04 -19.82 30.46
CA THR A 114 0.23 -18.59 30.50
C THR A 114 1.11 -17.41 30.90
N VAL A 115 1.11 -16.36 30.10
CA VAL A 115 1.82 -15.12 30.40
C VAL A 115 0.82 -14.04 30.78
N THR A 116 1.00 -13.45 31.96
CA THR A 116 0.25 -12.27 32.41
C THR A 116 1.05 -11.00 32.17
N TYR A 117 0.37 -9.93 31.75
CA TYR A 117 1.02 -8.65 31.51
C TYR A 117 0.05 -7.48 31.70
N PRO A 118 0.49 -6.40 32.36
CA PRO A 118 -0.27 -5.16 32.42
C PRO A 118 -0.19 -4.43 31.07
N TYR A 119 -1.31 -3.85 30.64
CA TYR A 119 -1.38 -2.95 29.48
C TYR A 119 -2.34 -1.78 29.74
N LEU A 120 -2.17 -0.71 28.96
CA LEU A 120 -3.07 0.45 28.98
C LEU A 120 -4.11 0.26 27.87
N THR A 121 -5.34 0.70 28.09
CA THR A 121 -6.43 0.49 27.10
C THR A 121 -6.50 1.57 26.02
N SER A 122 -5.96 2.77 26.26
CA SER A 122 -6.10 3.93 25.34
C SER A 122 -4.86 4.83 25.26
N HIS A 123 -3.68 4.27 25.54
CA HIS A 123 -2.43 5.02 25.51
C HIS A 123 -2.12 5.56 24.10
N PRO A 124 -1.58 6.79 23.95
CA PRO A 124 -1.38 7.45 22.67
C PRO A 124 -0.43 6.71 21.74
N SER A 125 0.50 5.92 22.27
CA SER A 125 1.41 5.09 21.46
C SER A 125 0.65 4.14 20.52
N TYR A 126 -0.55 3.68 20.88
CA TYR A 126 -1.32 2.81 20.00
C TYR A 126 -1.73 3.51 18.70
N ALA A 127 -1.71 4.84 18.60
CA ALA A 127 -1.89 5.53 17.32
C ALA A 127 -0.86 5.07 16.28
N VAL A 128 0.34 4.65 16.70
CA VAL A 128 1.36 4.12 15.81
C VAL A 128 0.98 2.73 15.26
N LEU A 129 0.09 1.97 15.92
CA LEU A 129 -0.44 0.71 15.37
C LEU A 129 -1.27 0.94 14.10
N LEU A 130 -1.82 2.15 13.90
CA LEU A 130 -2.52 2.50 12.67
C LEU A 130 -1.58 2.48 11.46
N LEU A 131 -0.26 2.58 11.65
CA LEU A 131 0.72 2.39 10.58
C LEU A 131 0.72 0.96 10.05
N LEU A 132 0.23 -0.03 10.79
CA LEU A 132 0.07 -1.38 10.26
C LEU A 132 -1.08 -1.46 9.24
N THR A 133 -2.09 -0.59 9.37
CA THR A 133 -3.24 -0.51 8.45
C THR A 133 -3.00 0.49 7.33
N ALA A 134 -2.30 1.59 7.59
CA ALA A 134 -2.10 2.71 6.65
C ALA A 134 -1.58 2.32 5.26
N PRO A 135 -0.72 1.30 5.07
CA PRO A 135 -0.30 0.86 3.75
C PRO A 135 -1.46 0.47 2.83
N ILE A 136 -2.56 -0.08 3.35
CA ILE A 136 -3.71 -0.52 2.54
C ILE A 136 -4.34 0.67 1.80
N PRO A 137 -4.90 1.70 2.48
CA PRO A 137 -5.47 2.85 1.78
C PRO A 137 -4.41 3.70 1.06
N ALA A 138 -3.17 3.73 1.55
CA ALA A 138 -2.09 4.45 0.87
C ALA A 138 -1.79 3.86 -0.52
N VAL A 139 -1.70 2.53 -0.64
CA VAL A 139 -1.49 1.85 -1.93
C VAL A 139 -2.72 2.00 -2.82
N MET A 140 -3.93 1.89 -2.28
CA MET A 140 -5.15 2.11 -3.06
C MET A 140 -5.20 3.50 -3.70
N PHE A 141 -4.75 4.53 -2.99
CA PHE A 141 -4.63 5.88 -3.55
C PHE A 141 -3.46 5.98 -4.54
N ALA A 142 -2.26 5.58 -4.14
CA ALA A 142 -1.05 5.76 -4.94
C ALA A 142 -1.10 4.99 -6.26
N ALA A 143 -1.53 3.72 -6.24
CA ALA A 143 -1.63 2.86 -7.42
C ALA A 143 -2.74 3.28 -8.40
N THR A 144 -3.59 4.23 -8.02
CA THR A 144 -4.70 4.72 -8.86
C THR A 144 -4.52 6.15 -9.32
N LEU A 145 -3.40 6.82 -9.02
CA LEU A 145 -3.16 8.21 -9.42
C LEU A 145 -3.16 8.40 -10.94
N ASN A 146 -2.47 7.53 -11.67
CA ASN A 146 -2.35 7.60 -13.13
C ASN A 146 -3.41 6.77 -13.86
N GLN A 147 -4.18 5.99 -13.13
CA GLN A 147 -5.28 5.19 -13.66
C GLN A 147 -6.43 6.10 -14.14
N GLY A 148 -7.22 5.61 -15.09
CA GLY A 148 -8.49 6.24 -15.43
C GLY A 148 -9.55 6.09 -14.32
N ASP A 149 -10.68 6.76 -14.50
CA ASP A 149 -11.73 6.87 -13.48
C ASP A 149 -12.53 5.57 -13.30
N SER A 150 -12.24 4.51 -14.05
CA SER A 150 -12.69 3.15 -13.72
C SER A 150 -12.21 2.68 -12.34
N THR A 151 -11.06 3.17 -11.88
CA THR A 151 -10.52 2.86 -10.54
C THR A 151 -10.92 3.89 -9.47
N PHE A 152 -11.85 4.79 -9.78
CA PHE A 152 -12.25 5.90 -8.91
C PHE A 152 -12.63 5.45 -7.50
N TYR A 153 -13.38 4.36 -7.38
CA TYR A 153 -13.75 3.76 -6.11
C TYR A 153 -12.54 3.48 -5.21
N PHE A 154 -11.48 2.90 -5.76
CA PHE A 154 -10.25 2.58 -5.02
C PHE A 154 -9.49 3.86 -4.64
N ARG A 155 -9.41 4.83 -5.54
CA ARG A 155 -8.78 6.14 -5.27
C ARG A 155 -9.45 6.84 -4.09
N VAL A 156 -10.77 6.98 -4.14
CA VAL A 156 -11.55 7.64 -3.09
C VAL A 156 -11.50 6.85 -1.78
N SER A 157 -11.62 5.52 -1.84
CA SER A 157 -11.49 4.68 -0.64
C SER A 157 -10.11 4.83 0.00
N GLY A 158 -9.04 4.96 -0.81
CA GLY A 158 -7.70 5.27 -0.30
C GLY A 158 -7.64 6.61 0.44
N ILE A 159 -8.19 7.68 -0.14
CA ILE A 159 -8.26 9.01 0.49
C ILE A 159 -9.05 8.94 1.80
N VAL A 160 -10.26 8.38 1.75
CA VAL A 160 -11.16 8.25 2.91
C VAL A 160 -10.50 7.43 4.02
N GLY A 161 -9.83 6.32 3.68
CA GLY A 161 -9.15 5.49 4.66
C GLY A 161 -8.02 6.22 5.37
N LEU A 162 -7.21 6.98 4.63
CA LEU A 162 -6.17 7.82 5.24
C LEU A 162 -6.76 8.90 6.16
N ILE A 163 -7.88 9.52 5.77
CA ILE A 163 -8.58 10.50 6.61
C ILE A 163 -9.10 9.85 7.89
N ILE A 164 -9.77 8.70 7.80
CA ILE A 164 -10.29 7.96 8.97
C ILE A 164 -9.17 7.60 9.93
N LEU A 165 -8.06 7.04 9.42
CA LEU A 165 -6.91 6.70 10.24
C LEU A 165 -6.30 7.95 10.92
N GLY A 166 -6.18 9.06 10.19
CA GLY A 166 -5.75 10.35 10.74
C GLY A 166 -6.67 10.85 11.85
N CYS A 167 -7.98 10.80 11.64
CA CYS A 167 -8.98 11.16 12.64
C CYS A 167 -8.92 10.25 13.88
N MET A 168 -8.72 8.94 13.71
CA MET A 168 -8.56 8.00 14.82
C MET A 168 -7.31 8.29 15.65
N ALA A 169 -6.19 8.57 14.98
CA ALA A 169 -4.95 8.97 15.64
C ALA A 169 -5.15 10.25 16.47
N LEU A 170 -5.78 11.27 15.85
CA LEU A 170 -6.08 12.53 16.51
C LEU A 170 -7.03 12.35 17.70
N ALA A 171 -8.12 11.61 17.52
CA ALA A 171 -9.10 11.32 18.56
C ALA A 171 -8.43 10.67 19.78
N ARG A 172 -7.52 9.71 19.55
CA ARG A 172 -6.74 9.05 20.60
C ARG A 172 -5.81 10.03 21.34
N ILE A 173 -5.09 10.88 20.61
CA ILE A 173 -4.21 11.88 21.22
C ILE A 173 -5.03 12.85 22.08
N ILE A 174 -6.10 13.42 21.52
CA ILE A 174 -6.96 14.39 22.24
C ILE A 174 -7.55 13.75 23.49
N THR A 175 -8.19 12.58 23.38
CA THR A 175 -8.84 11.92 24.53
C THR A 175 -7.84 11.55 25.62
N TRP A 176 -6.62 11.15 25.27
CA TRP A 176 -5.58 10.90 26.25
C TRP A 176 -5.22 12.15 27.07
N TYR A 177 -5.04 13.29 26.42
CA TYR A 177 -4.68 14.54 27.11
C TYR A 177 -5.84 15.14 27.91
N VAL A 178 -7.09 14.93 27.50
CA VAL A 178 -8.26 15.43 28.22
C VAL A 178 -8.65 14.53 29.40
N HIS A 179 -8.71 13.21 29.20
CA HIS A 179 -9.25 12.25 30.18
C HIS A 179 -8.21 11.24 30.68
N GLY A 180 -7.39 10.71 29.76
CA GLY A 180 -6.42 9.63 30.00
C GLY A 180 -5.38 9.93 31.07
N ARG A 181 -4.75 11.09 30.97
CA ARG A 181 -3.60 11.44 31.81
C ARG A 181 -3.99 11.54 33.29
N ARG A 182 -5.08 12.24 33.59
CA ARG A 182 -5.58 12.44 34.97
C ARG A 182 -6.06 11.14 35.60
N ALA A 183 -6.84 10.34 34.86
CA ALA A 183 -7.35 9.06 35.35
C ALA A 183 -6.22 8.06 35.66
N LEU A 184 -5.15 8.05 34.85
CA LEU A 184 -3.98 7.22 35.10
C LEU A 184 -3.18 7.72 36.32
N ASP A 185 -3.02 9.04 36.48
CA ASP A 185 -2.34 9.61 37.65
C ASP A 185 -3.09 9.31 38.96
N GLU A 186 -4.42 9.31 38.95
CA GLU A 186 -5.24 8.90 40.10
C GLU A 186 -5.06 7.41 40.44
N GLN A 187 -5.04 6.52 39.44
CA GLN A 187 -4.82 5.09 39.65
C GLN A 187 -3.40 4.75 40.14
N LEU A 188 -2.42 5.61 39.84
CA LEU A 188 -1.02 5.41 40.25
C LEU A 188 -0.66 6.14 41.56
N ARG A 189 -1.61 6.81 42.23
CA ARG A 189 -1.35 7.44 43.53
C ARG A 189 -0.87 6.38 44.54
N GLY A 190 0.34 6.59 45.07
CA GLY A 190 0.96 5.67 46.04
C GLY A 190 1.81 4.56 45.41
N SER A 191 1.88 4.45 44.08
CA SER A 191 2.80 3.55 43.39
C SER A 191 4.21 4.15 43.29
N PRO A 192 5.29 3.38 43.48
CA PRO A 192 6.67 3.87 43.31
C PRO A 192 7.05 4.10 41.83
N ILE A 193 6.17 3.76 40.87
CA ILE A 193 6.44 3.84 39.43
C ILE A 193 5.86 5.13 38.86
N SER A 194 6.71 5.94 38.23
CA SER A 194 6.25 7.15 37.54
C SER A 194 5.45 6.85 36.27
N GLN A 195 4.44 7.68 35.99
CA GLN A 195 3.59 7.58 34.79
C GLN A 195 4.40 7.48 33.49
N ARG A 196 5.47 8.30 33.37
CA ARG A 196 6.36 8.31 32.20
C ARG A 196 7.09 6.98 32.01
N ARG A 197 7.61 6.40 33.09
CA ARG A 197 8.33 5.11 33.03
C ARG A 197 7.36 3.97 32.71
N LEU A 198 6.16 4.00 33.29
CA LEU A 198 5.10 3.03 33.02
C LEU A 198 4.67 3.08 31.54
N GLY A 199 4.30 4.26 31.03
CA GLY A 199 3.90 4.43 29.63
C GLY A 199 5.00 4.05 28.63
N TRP A 200 6.26 4.32 28.98
CA TRP A 200 7.40 3.90 28.16
C TRP A 200 7.55 2.38 28.08
N GLU A 201 7.67 1.71 29.23
CA GLU A 201 7.94 0.28 29.27
C GLU A 201 6.71 -0.56 28.88
N ILE A 202 5.49 -0.11 29.21
CA ILE A 202 4.25 -0.85 28.96
C ILE A 202 3.70 -0.62 27.55
N ALA A 203 3.72 0.61 27.06
CA ALA A 203 2.99 0.96 25.85
C ALA A 203 3.92 1.36 24.69
N TRP A 204 4.84 2.32 24.86
CA TRP A 204 5.69 2.79 23.76
C TRP A 204 6.64 1.72 23.24
N LYS A 205 7.45 1.12 24.11
CA LYS A 205 8.51 0.20 23.70
C LYS A 205 7.98 -1.02 22.95
N PRO A 206 6.93 -1.73 23.40
CA PRO A 206 6.37 -2.84 22.62
C PRO A 206 5.79 -2.42 21.28
N VAL A 207 5.09 -1.28 21.22
CA VAL A 207 4.50 -0.77 19.96
C VAL A 207 5.58 -0.43 18.94
N LEU A 208 6.61 0.32 19.36
CA LEU A 208 7.71 0.70 18.47
C LEU A 208 8.48 -0.52 17.96
N VAL A 209 8.73 -1.50 18.83
CA VAL A 209 9.39 -2.74 18.42
C VAL A 209 8.53 -3.53 17.43
N LEU A 210 7.22 -3.67 17.68
CA LEU A 210 6.31 -4.37 16.77
C LEU A 210 6.28 -3.70 15.39
N VAL A 211 6.09 -2.38 15.35
CA VAL A 211 6.00 -1.62 14.09
C VAL A 211 7.32 -1.67 13.35
N ALA A 212 8.44 -1.42 14.03
CA ALA A 212 9.77 -1.51 13.42
C ALA A 212 10.05 -2.92 12.88
N LEU A 213 9.69 -3.97 13.61
CA LEU A 213 9.87 -5.35 13.18
C LEU A 213 9.06 -5.65 11.91
N ILE A 214 7.76 -5.33 11.91
CA ILE A 214 6.88 -5.57 10.75
C ILE A 214 7.39 -4.82 9.51
N TYR A 215 7.66 -3.52 9.67
CA TYR A 215 8.19 -2.72 8.56
C TYR A 215 9.58 -3.18 8.10
N THR A 216 10.44 -3.65 9.00
CA THR A 216 11.75 -4.20 8.59
C THR A 216 11.58 -5.47 7.78
N ILE A 217 10.71 -6.40 8.21
CA ILE A 217 10.47 -7.67 7.50
C ILE A 217 9.88 -7.44 6.11
N VAL A 218 9.03 -6.41 5.94
CA VAL A 218 8.36 -6.14 4.67
C VAL A 218 9.18 -5.20 3.77
N CYS A 219 9.60 -4.04 4.28
CA CYS A 219 10.23 -3.00 3.46
C CYS A 219 11.68 -3.31 3.09
N LEU A 220 12.43 -4.08 3.90
CA LEU A 220 13.82 -4.38 3.58
C LEU A 220 13.93 -5.28 2.34
N PRO A 221 13.22 -6.43 2.24
CA PRO A 221 13.21 -7.23 1.02
C PRO A 221 12.71 -6.45 -0.20
N LEU A 222 11.61 -5.70 -0.06
CA LEU A 222 11.06 -4.89 -1.16
C LEU A 222 12.06 -3.82 -1.64
N GLY A 223 12.72 -3.11 -0.71
CA GLY A 223 13.72 -2.11 -1.04
C GLY A 223 14.95 -2.71 -1.73
N LEU A 224 15.39 -3.91 -1.29
CA LEU A 224 16.49 -4.62 -1.96
C LEU A 224 16.10 -5.12 -3.36
N MET A 225 14.86 -5.60 -3.54
CA MET A 225 14.34 -6.01 -4.85
C MET A 225 14.30 -4.81 -5.80
N TRP A 226 13.75 -3.68 -5.34
CA TRP A 226 13.71 -2.45 -6.13
C TRP A 226 15.12 -1.93 -6.50
N LEU A 227 16.05 -1.89 -5.54
CA LEU A 227 17.44 -1.49 -5.83
C LEU A 227 18.14 -2.43 -6.81
N LYS A 228 17.85 -3.74 -6.75
CA LYS A 228 18.38 -4.70 -7.71
C LYS A 228 17.81 -4.44 -9.10
N GLU A 229 16.51 -4.21 -9.20
CA GLU A 229 15.83 -3.90 -10.45
C GLU A 229 16.38 -2.61 -11.10
N GLU A 230 16.52 -1.53 -10.35
CA GLU A 230 17.12 -0.26 -10.82
C GLU A 230 18.54 -0.47 -11.38
N ARG A 231 19.36 -1.28 -10.70
CA ARG A 231 20.71 -1.61 -11.18
C ARG A 231 20.68 -2.44 -12.46
N THR A 232 19.75 -3.38 -12.56
CA THR A 232 19.56 -4.19 -13.76
C THR A 232 19.14 -3.31 -14.94
N ILE A 233 18.19 -2.40 -14.73
CA ILE A 233 17.73 -1.45 -15.75
C ILE A 233 18.89 -0.53 -16.18
N ALA A 234 19.64 0.04 -15.22
CA ALA A 234 20.77 0.91 -15.52
C ALA A 234 21.89 0.23 -16.31
N ALA A 235 22.01 -1.10 -16.21
CA ALA A 235 22.98 -1.89 -16.96
C ALA A 235 22.50 -2.25 -18.39
N LEU A 236 21.21 -2.08 -18.70
CA LEU A 236 20.70 -2.35 -20.04
C LEU A 236 21.30 -1.37 -21.07
N PRO A 237 21.59 -1.83 -22.30
CA PRO A 237 22.01 -0.93 -23.37
C PRO A 237 20.89 0.04 -23.75
N VAL A 238 21.28 1.23 -24.21
CA VAL A 238 20.35 2.21 -24.79
C VAL A 238 19.96 1.74 -26.18
N VAL A 239 18.68 1.86 -26.52
CA VAL A 239 18.12 1.38 -27.77
C VAL A 239 18.67 2.14 -28.97
N THR A 240 18.87 1.41 -30.06
CA THR A 240 19.19 1.91 -31.38
C THR A 240 18.26 1.26 -32.41
N VAL A 241 18.18 1.82 -33.62
CA VAL A 241 17.35 1.23 -34.68
C VAL A 241 17.82 -0.19 -35.06
N ALA A 242 19.12 -0.49 -34.93
CA ALA A 242 19.67 -1.82 -35.19
C ALA A 242 19.12 -2.90 -34.21
N ASP A 243 18.58 -2.50 -33.06
CA ASP A 243 17.97 -3.43 -32.12
C ASP A 243 16.65 -4.01 -32.67
N ALA A 244 16.08 -3.47 -33.76
CA ALA A 244 14.93 -4.07 -34.46
C ALA A 244 15.20 -5.52 -34.94
N GLU A 245 16.48 -5.89 -35.15
CA GLU A 245 16.89 -7.27 -35.48
C GLU A 245 16.94 -8.19 -34.24
N HIS A 246 16.73 -7.66 -33.03
CA HIS A 246 16.82 -8.35 -31.75
C HIS A 246 15.51 -8.29 -30.94
N PRO A 247 14.37 -8.76 -31.48
CA PRO A 247 13.10 -8.77 -30.76
C PRO A 247 13.20 -9.65 -29.49
N GLY A 248 12.58 -9.19 -28.42
CA GLY A 248 12.63 -9.85 -27.12
C GLY A 248 13.59 -9.21 -26.11
N ASP A 249 14.59 -8.48 -26.59
CA ASP A 249 15.57 -7.81 -25.73
C ASP A 249 14.98 -6.61 -25.01
N TYR A 250 15.42 -6.40 -23.77
CA TYR A 250 15.08 -5.21 -23.00
C TYR A 250 16.14 -4.12 -23.22
N ARG A 251 15.67 -2.91 -23.54
CA ARG A 251 16.51 -1.75 -23.84
C ARG A 251 16.02 -0.52 -23.09
N ARG A 252 16.96 0.35 -22.73
CA ARG A 252 16.63 1.69 -22.24
C ARG A 252 16.31 2.60 -23.43
N VAL A 253 15.26 3.40 -23.32
CA VAL A 253 14.93 4.45 -24.29
C VAL A 253 15.39 5.77 -23.72
N GLN A 254 16.22 6.50 -24.46
CA GLN A 254 16.62 7.85 -24.12
C GLN A 254 16.63 8.72 -25.38
N GLY A 255 15.88 9.81 -25.35
CA GLY A 255 15.74 10.66 -26.51
C GLY A 255 14.83 11.86 -26.27
N THR A 256 14.47 12.55 -27.34
CA THR A 256 13.52 13.67 -27.29
C THR A 256 12.18 13.26 -27.88
N LEU A 257 11.08 13.73 -27.31
CA LEU A 257 9.75 13.51 -27.87
C LEU A 257 9.68 14.04 -29.31
N ALA A 258 9.25 13.16 -30.22
CA ALA A 258 9.03 13.46 -31.62
C ALA A 258 7.53 13.60 -31.96
N SER A 259 6.65 13.16 -31.06
CA SER A 259 5.21 13.31 -31.17
C SER A 259 4.58 13.62 -29.81
N GLU A 260 3.32 14.07 -29.85
CA GLU A 260 2.45 13.96 -28.68
C GLU A 260 2.14 12.49 -28.36
N ALA A 261 1.68 12.23 -27.14
CA ALA A 261 1.20 10.91 -26.76
C ALA A 261 -0.14 10.62 -27.43
N VAL A 262 -0.27 9.42 -27.99
CA VAL A 262 -1.52 8.88 -28.52
C VAL A 262 -2.09 7.91 -27.48
N TYR A 263 -3.39 8.02 -27.24
CA TYR A 263 -4.11 7.14 -26.32
C TYR A 263 -5.25 6.44 -27.06
N TRP A 264 -5.32 5.13 -26.93
CA TRP A 264 -6.32 4.31 -27.60
C TRP A 264 -7.30 3.68 -26.61
N ALA A 265 -8.56 3.65 -27.02
CA ALA A 265 -9.64 3.00 -26.29
C ALA A 265 -10.59 2.34 -27.31
N PRO A 266 -10.19 1.20 -27.92
CA PRO A 266 -10.96 0.56 -29.00
C PRO A 266 -12.38 0.17 -28.58
N ARG A 267 -12.63 -0.01 -27.27
CA ARG A 267 -13.95 -0.30 -26.70
C ARG A 267 -14.59 0.88 -25.98
N GLY A 268 -14.11 2.10 -26.27
CA GLY A 268 -14.51 3.32 -25.59
C GLY A 268 -13.78 3.55 -24.27
N THR A 269 -13.87 4.77 -23.77
CA THR A 269 -13.09 5.25 -22.61
C THR A 269 -13.79 5.03 -21.27
N GLY A 270 -14.98 4.41 -21.27
CA GLY A 270 -15.74 4.09 -20.07
C GLY A 270 -16.09 5.31 -19.20
N ARG A 271 -16.25 5.05 -17.89
CA ARG A 271 -16.58 6.07 -16.89
C ARG A 271 -15.48 7.12 -16.79
N GLY A 272 -15.86 8.40 -16.84
CA GLY A 272 -14.92 9.54 -16.75
C GLY A 272 -14.18 9.85 -18.05
N GLY A 273 -14.40 9.08 -19.12
CA GLY A 273 -13.90 9.40 -20.45
C GLY A 273 -12.38 9.29 -20.62
N ASN A 274 -11.67 8.71 -19.65
CA ASN A 274 -10.21 8.73 -19.57
C ASN A 274 -9.59 7.35 -19.30
N ASN A 275 -10.31 6.25 -19.56
CA ASN A 275 -9.73 4.90 -19.48
C ASN A 275 -9.22 4.49 -20.85
N TYR A 276 -7.92 4.26 -20.96
CA TYR A 276 -7.29 3.86 -22.22
C TYR A 276 -6.77 2.43 -22.09
N ALA A 277 -6.91 1.65 -23.16
CA ALA A 277 -6.43 0.28 -23.25
C ALA A 277 -5.02 0.20 -23.86
N GLY A 278 -4.60 1.25 -24.56
CA GLY A 278 -3.25 1.37 -25.08
C GLY A 278 -2.80 2.82 -25.09
N ALA A 279 -1.49 3.04 -25.11
CA ALA A 279 -0.89 4.34 -25.35
C ALA A 279 0.40 4.22 -26.16
N GLY A 280 0.82 5.28 -26.82
CA GLY A 280 2.07 5.28 -27.58
C GLY A 280 2.66 6.66 -27.76
N VAL A 281 3.98 6.74 -27.94
CA VAL A 281 4.68 7.99 -28.25
C VAL A 281 5.89 7.72 -29.12
N LEU A 282 6.18 8.65 -30.03
CA LEU A 282 7.37 8.61 -30.86
C LEU A 282 8.52 9.40 -30.19
N VAL A 283 9.70 8.80 -30.17
CA VAL A 283 10.91 9.36 -29.55
C VAL A 283 12.03 9.40 -30.59
N SER A 284 12.62 10.57 -30.81
CA SER A 284 13.85 10.70 -31.59
C SER A 284 15.04 10.25 -30.75
N LEU A 285 15.78 9.27 -31.25
CA LEU A 285 16.92 8.68 -30.54
C LEU A 285 18.17 9.55 -30.70
N THR A 286 18.98 9.63 -29.65
CA THR A 286 20.28 10.34 -29.70
C THR A 286 21.29 9.65 -30.61
N SER A 287 21.15 8.34 -30.83
CA SER A 287 21.92 7.53 -31.77
C SER A 287 21.50 7.69 -33.24
N GLY A 288 20.42 8.43 -33.50
CA GLY A 288 19.80 8.56 -34.82
C GLY A 288 18.63 7.59 -35.01
N GLY A 289 17.66 8.01 -35.82
CA GLY A 289 16.40 7.28 -36.03
C GLY A 289 15.38 7.49 -34.91
N GLU A 290 14.38 6.61 -34.86
CA GLU A 290 13.21 6.76 -33.98
C GLU A 290 12.93 5.49 -33.18
N ALA A 291 12.37 5.66 -31.98
CA ALA A 291 11.72 4.59 -31.22
C ALA A 291 10.24 4.90 -31.07
N LEU A 292 9.38 3.95 -31.46
CA LEU A 292 7.96 3.98 -31.13
C LEU A 292 7.74 3.17 -29.86
N LEU A 293 7.48 3.87 -28.76
CA LEU A 293 7.24 3.26 -27.46
C LEU A 293 5.73 3.11 -27.25
N LEU A 294 5.29 1.87 -27.06
CA LEU A 294 3.90 1.46 -26.93
C LEU A 294 3.65 0.90 -25.53
N ALA A 295 2.50 1.20 -24.93
CA ALA A 295 2.11 0.72 -23.61
C ALA A 295 0.77 -0.02 -23.71
N GLU A 296 0.78 -1.28 -23.30
CA GLU A 296 -0.43 -2.10 -23.18
C GLU A 296 -1.27 -1.68 -21.95
N ALA A 297 -2.48 -2.21 -21.82
CA ALA A 297 -3.46 -1.73 -20.82
C ALA A 297 -2.92 -1.61 -19.39
N LEU A 298 -2.11 -2.58 -18.94
CA LEU A 298 -1.54 -2.56 -17.59
C LEU A 298 -0.37 -1.55 -17.44
N SER A 299 0.27 -1.20 -18.55
CA SER A 299 1.40 -0.25 -18.61
C SER A 299 0.96 1.18 -18.95
N VAL A 300 -0.30 1.43 -19.34
CA VAL A 300 -0.83 2.79 -19.59
C VAL A 300 -0.65 3.75 -18.39
N PRO A 301 -0.90 3.33 -17.12
CA PRO A 301 -0.68 4.19 -15.96
C PRO A 301 0.80 4.57 -15.79
N ASP A 302 1.70 3.62 -16.06
CA ASP A 302 3.14 3.83 -16.02
C ASP A 302 3.58 4.76 -17.15
N PHE A 303 3.03 4.58 -18.35
CA PHE A 303 3.22 5.48 -19.48
C PHE A 303 2.79 6.91 -19.14
N ARG A 304 1.63 7.09 -18.49
CA ARG A 304 1.18 8.42 -18.03
C ARG A 304 2.14 9.01 -16.99
N GLY A 305 2.61 8.21 -16.05
CA GLY A 305 3.61 8.61 -15.07
C GLY A 305 4.91 9.08 -15.72
N MET A 306 5.42 8.29 -16.67
CA MET A 306 6.59 8.62 -17.50
C MET A 306 6.40 9.95 -18.24
N MET A 307 5.27 10.11 -18.95
CA MET A 307 4.98 11.31 -19.73
C MET A 307 4.84 12.56 -18.83
N ALA A 308 4.28 12.42 -17.62
CA ALA A 308 4.20 13.50 -16.65
C ALA A 308 5.58 13.96 -16.14
N GLY A 309 6.58 13.06 -16.17
CA GLY A 309 7.97 13.35 -15.79
C GLY A 309 8.84 13.94 -16.91
N VAL A 310 8.31 14.09 -18.14
CA VAL A 310 9.07 14.67 -19.25
C VAL A 310 9.25 16.18 -19.05
N HIS A 311 10.50 16.60 -18.87
CA HIS A 311 10.87 18.01 -18.78
C HIS A 311 11.87 18.36 -19.88
N GLY A 312 11.65 19.51 -20.54
CA GLY A 312 12.50 19.93 -21.66
C GLY A 312 12.45 18.99 -22.87
N GLY A 313 11.39 18.19 -23.00
CA GLY A 313 11.19 17.24 -24.11
C GLY A 313 12.01 15.96 -24.01
N VAL A 314 12.84 15.78 -22.98
CA VAL A 314 13.68 14.59 -22.81
C VAL A 314 12.90 13.47 -22.12
N LEU A 315 12.86 12.31 -22.76
CA LEU A 315 12.21 11.10 -22.24
C LEU A 315 13.26 10.06 -21.86
N LYS A 316 13.02 9.37 -20.74
CA LYS A 316 13.73 8.18 -20.29
C LYS A 316 12.69 7.10 -19.98
N ALA A 317 12.92 5.88 -20.46
CA ALA A 317 12.05 4.75 -20.21
C ALA A 317 12.81 3.43 -20.41
N THR A 318 12.15 2.32 -20.12
CA THR A 318 12.63 0.98 -20.48
C THR A 318 11.53 0.20 -21.21
N GLY A 319 11.92 -0.47 -22.29
CA GLY A 319 10.99 -1.26 -23.09
C GLY A 319 11.60 -2.55 -23.62
N LYS A 320 10.73 -3.49 -23.93
CA LYS A 320 11.06 -4.72 -24.64
C LYS A 320 10.92 -4.47 -26.13
N VAL A 321 11.96 -4.75 -26.90
CA VAL A 321 11.92 -4.64 -28.36
C VAL A 321 10.96 -5.68 -28.93
N ILE A 322 10.13 -5.25 -29.88
CA ILE A 322 9.21 -6.13 -30.61
C ILE A 322 9.45 -6.01 -32.12
N ASP A 323 9.10 -7.06 -32.82
CA ASP A 323 9.21 -7.18 -34.27
C ASP A 323 8.04 -6.51 -35.00
N ASP A 324 6.80 -6.73 -34.54
CA ASP A 324 5.60 -6.11 -35.10
C ASP A 324 4.50 -5.96 -34.03
N ILE A 325 3.54 -5.08 -34.31
CA ILE A 325 2.28 -4.97 -33.59
C ILE A 325 1.38 -6.14 -34.00
N THR A 326 1.15 -7.06 -33.07
CA THR A 326 0.32 -8.24 -33.31
C THR A 326 -1.16 -7.89 -33.53
N SER A 327 -1.92 -8.79 -34.18
CA SER A 327 -3.38 -8.63 -34.35
C SER A 327 -4.11 -8.47 -33.01
N MET A 328 -3.67 -9.18 -31.97
CA MET A 328 -4.21 -9.07 -30.62
C MET A 328 -3.97 -7.68 -30.02
N GLN A 329 -2.79 -7.09 -30.22
CA GLN A 329 -2.51 -5.75 -29.71
C GLN A 329 -3.34 -4.68 -30.44
N ARG A 330 -3.60 -4.87 -31.75
CA ARG A 330 -4.53 -4.00 -32.50
C ARG A 330 -5.95 -4.13 -31.96
N GLU A 331 -6.44 -5.36 -31.75
CA GLU A 331 -7.82 -5.61 -31.31
C GLU A 331 -8.07 -5.13 -29.86
N TYR A 332 -7.16 -5.44 -28.93
CA TYR A 332 -7.38 -5.23 -27.50
C TYR A 332 -6.87 -3.88 -27.00
N TYR A 333 -5.75 -3.39 -27.56
CA TYR A 333 -5.13 -2.13 -27.12
C TYR A 333 -5.32 -1.00 -28.13
N GLY A 334 -5.75 -1.30 -29.36
CA GLY A 334 -6.00 -0.30 -30.40
C GLY A 334 -4.72 0.24 -31.04
N PHE A 335 -3.58 -0.44 -30.88
CA PHE A 335 -2.32 0.01 -31.44
C PHE A 335 -2.42 0.21 -32.95
N ASP A 336 -2.05 1.40 -33.39
CA ASP A 336 -2.04 1.79 -34.79
C ASP A 336 -0.80 2.63 -35.07
N GLU A 337 0.16 2.07 -35.80
CA GLU A 337 1.38 2.78 -36.17
C GLU A 337 1.08 3.99 -37.08
N THR A 338 -0.02 3.95 -37.84
CA THR A 338 -0.38 5.04 -38.74
C THR A 338 -0.84 6.30 -38.00
N ALA A 339 -1.08 6.20 -36.69
CA ALA A 339 -1.29 7.35 -35.81
C ALA A 339 -0.02 8.20 -35.63
N PHE A 340 1.15 7.71 -36.04
CA PHE A 340 2.42 8.43 -36.00
C PHE A 340 2.91 8.76 -37.41
N ALA A 341 3.81 9.73 -37.50
CA ALA A 341 4.48 10.05 -38.76
C ALA A 341 5.16 8.80 -39.35
N ARG A 342 5.37 8.76 -40.67
CA ARG A 342 6.13 7.65 -41.28
C ARG A 342 7.57 7.64 -40.76
N PRO A 343 8.20 6.46 -40.62
CA PRO A 343 9.58 6.36 -40.16
C PRO A 343 10.51 7.27 -40.96
N ALA A 344 11.34 8.05 -40.26
CA ALA A 344 12.42 8.80 -40.90
C ALA A 344 13.41 7.87 -41.61
N SER A 345 14.26 8.42 -42.49
CA SER A 345 15.26 7.62 -43.24
C SER A 345 16.24 6.83 -42.36
N GLY A 346 16.40 7.22 -41.10
CA GLY A 346 17.18 6.49 -40.10
C GLY A 346 16.51 5.25 -39.52
N GLY A 347 15.26 4.95 -39.90
CA GLY A 347 14.49 3.79 -39.45
C GLY A 347 13.84 3.97 -38.08
N ARG A 348 13.06 2.95 -37.68
CA ARG A 348 12.27 2.93 -36.46
C ARG A 348 12.36 1.57 -35.77
N VAL A 349 12.53 1.59 -34.45
CA VAL A 349 12.41 0.41 -33.60
C VAL A 349 11.13 0.48 -32.78
N LEU A 350 10.46 -0.65 -32.61
CA LEU A 350 9.23 -0.77 -31.82
C LEU A 350 9.56 -1.31 -30.43
N LEU A 351 9.01 -0.71 -29.38
CA LEU A 351 9.18 -1.19 -28.02
C LEU A 351 7.85 -1.23 -27.25
N LEU A 352 7.65 -2.28 -26.45
CA LEU A 352 6.63 -2.34 -25.42
C LEU A 352 7.19 -1.83 -24.08
N LEU A 353 6.53 -0.85 -23.50
CA LEU A 353 6.86 -0.30 -22.19
C LEU A 353 6.77 -1.39 -21.12
N SER A 354 7.88 -1.61 -20.43
CA SER A 354 7.96 -2.56 -19.33
C SER A 354 8.18 -1.91 -17.97
N ASN A 355 8.80 -0.73 -17.92
CA ASN A 355 8.98 0.07 -16.70
C ASN A 355 9.36 1.52 -17.11
N PRO A 356 8.77 2.56 -16.51
CA PRO A 356 9.10 3.96 -16.80
C PRO A 356 10.43 4.40 -16.18
#